data_AF-W7WP20-F1
#
_entry.id   AF-W7WP20-F1
#
_cell.length_a   1.000
_cell.length_b   1.000
_cell.length_c   1.000
_cell.angle_alpha   90.00
_cell.angle_beta   90.00
_cell.angle_gamma   90.00
#
_symmetry.space_group_name_H-M   'P 1'
#
loop_
_entity.id
_entity.type
_entity.pdbx_description
1 polymer ?
#
loop_
_entity_poly.entity_id
_entity_poly.type
_entity_poly.pdbx_seq_one_letter_code
_entity_poly.pdbx_strand_id
1 'polypeptide(L)'
;MRRQRKAKRAVSASALSQMAVCEQLFVFEHFEGKRPTREQRAALQRGLRVHRKFASEGESEAARVGRCFIATHVFGEGPETRVLRQFRDRFLRHTRAGRRVILGYYSVAPLICRAMAREPRLQAVVRTVLKPLVWVASLSLDVSEGRRVR
;
A
#
# COMPACT_ATOMS: atom_id res chain seq x y z
N MET A 1 35.46 5.78 -20.03
CA MET A 1 35.21 6.26 -18.64
C MET A 1 33.70 6.27 -18.36
N ARG A 2 33.16 5.25 -17.69
CA ARG A 2 31.73 5.11 -17.38
C ARG A 2 31.42 5.86 -16.08
N ARG A 3 30.80 7.04 -16.15
CA ARG A 3 30.31 7.78 -14.96
C ARG A 3 29.14 7.01 -14.35
N GLN A 4 29.42 6.16 -13.36
CA GLN A 4 28.37 5.62 -12.51
C GLN A 4 27.80 6.77 -11.67
N ARG A 5 26.53 7.14 -11.89
CA ARG A 5 25.79 8.06 -11.02
C ARG A 5 25.66 7.40 -9.65
N LYS A 6 26.51 7.78 -8.68
CA LYS A 6 26.36 7.40 -7.27
C LYS A 6 24.92 7.72 -6.84
N ALA A 7 24.21 6.72 -6.31
CA ALA A 7 22.88 6.90 -5.75
C ALA A 7 22.91 8.06 -4.73
N LYS A 8 22.02 9.04 -4.90
CA LYS A 8 21.95 10.20 -4.00
C LYS A 8 21.65 9.68 -2.59
N ARG A 9 22.55 9.95 -1.63
CA ARG A 9 22.35 9.61 -0.21
C ARG A 9 21.07 10.31 0.26
N ALA A 10 20.06 9.53 0.66
CA ALA A 10 18.81 10.08 1.16
C ALA A 10 19.06 10.87 2.46
N VAL A 11 18.52 12.08 2.55
CA VAL A 11 18.56 12.92 3.76
C VAL A 11 17.23 12.77 4.47
N SER A 12 17.26 12.61 5.81
CA SER A 12 16.00 12.51 6.57
C SER A 12 15.30 13.87 6.64
N ALA A 13 13.96 13.84 6.66
CA ALA A 13 13.16 15.06 6.83
C ALA A 13 13.53 15.81 8.13
N SER A 14 13.84 15.07 9.20
CA SER A 14 14.28 15.65 10.47
C SER A 14 15.61 16.40 10.31
N ALA A 15 16.59 15.83 9.61
CA ALA A 15 17.88 16.50 9.38
C ALA A 15 17.70 17.82 8.61
N LEU A 16 16.84 17.83 7.58
CA LEU A 16 16.51 19.07 6.86
C LEU A 16 15.80 20.09 7.77
N SER A 17 14.85 19.66 8.59
CA SER A 17 14.11 20.55 9.50
C SER A 17 15.00 21.18 10.58
N GLN A 18 16.01 20.46 11.06
CA GLN A 18 16.92 20.99 12.09
C GLN A 18 17.81 22.12 11.59
N MET A 19 18.13 22.13 10.29
CA MET A 19 18.87 23.23 9.67
C MET A 19 18.12 24.57 9.75
N ALA A 20 16.79 24.54 9.84
CA ALA A 20 15.96 25.74 9.97
C ALA A 20 15.81 26.26 11.42
N VAL A 21 16.26 25.49 12.42
CA VAL A 21 16.18 25.90 13.82
C VAL A 21 17.38 26.75 14.20
N CYS A 22 18.59 26.24 13.93
CA CYS A 22 19.84 26.96 14.10
C CYS A 22 20.93 26.27 13.28
N GLU A 23 21.48 26.98 12.31
CA GLU A 23 22.50 26.51 11.40
C GLU A 23 23.79 26.13 12.13
N GLN A 24 24.19 26.92 13.13
CA GLN A 24 25.39 26.63 13.91
C GLN A 24 25.22 25.36 14.74
N LEU A 25 24.06 25.20 15.40
CA LEU A 25 23.76 23.99 16.17
C LEU A 25 23.78 22.75 15.27
N PHE A 26 23.21 22.82 14.08
CA PHE A 26 23.24 21.71 13.13
C PHE A 26 24.66 21.32 12.73
N VAL A 27 25.53 22.30 12.47
CA VAL A 27 26.96 22.08 12.17
C VAL A 27 27.65 21.38 13.35
N PHE A 28 27.44 21.87 14.58
CA PHE A 28 28.01 21.21 15.77
C PHE A 28 27.48 19.78 15.95
N GLU A 29 26.17 19.56 15.83
CA GLU A 29 25.58 18.20 15.92
C GLU A 29 26.10 17.25 14.83
N HIS A 30 26.49 17.78 13.66
CA HIS A 30 27.07 17.00 12.57
C HIS A 30 28.48 16.50 12.87
N PHE A 31 29.33 17.37 13.45
CA PHE A 31 30.72 17.03 13.78
C PHE A 31 30.86 16.30 15.12
N GLU A 32 30.15 16.76 16.15
CA GLU A 32 30.27 16.26 17.54
C GLU A 32 29.24 15.18 17.90
N GLY A 33 28.25 14.98 17.04
CA GLY A 33 27.09 14.15 17.33
C GLY A 33 26.08 14.83 18.27
N LYS A 34 24.85 14.31 18.27
CA LYS A 34 23.78 14.84 19.11
C LYS A 34 23.96 14.40 20.57
N ARG A 35 23.84 15.35 21.50
CA ARG A 35 23.87 15.10 22.95
C ARG A 35 22.58 15.58 23.62
N PRO A 36 21.44 14.89 23.41
CA PRO A 36 20.17 15.33 23.98
C PRO A 36 20.14 15.14 25.51
N THR A 37 19.54 16.10 26.21
CA THR A 37 19.24 16.03 27.64
C THR A 37 18.30 14.86 27.96
N ARG A 38 18.19 14.49 29.24
CA ARG A 38 17.27 13.42 29.67
C ARG A 38 15.82 13.71 29.27
N GLU A 39 15.38 14.95 29.43
CA GLU A 39 14.04 15.41 29.05
C GLU A 39 13.82 15.35 27.53
N GLN A 40 14.80 15.80 26.74
CA GLN A 40 14.75 15.72 25.27
C GLN A 40 14.69 14.26 24.78
N ARG A 41 15.46 13.36 25.40
CA ARG A 41 15.39 11.91 25.10
C ARG A 41 14.00 11.35 25.42
N ALA A 42 13.43 11.72 26.56
CA ALA A 42 12.08 11.29 26.93
C ALA A 42 11.04 11.81 25.92
N ALA A 43 11.12 13.08 25.51
CA ALA A 43 10.25 13.65 24.49
C ALA A 43 10.38 12.95 23.13
N LEU A 44 11.60 12.68 22.68
CA LEU A 44 11.87 11.93 21.45
C LEU A 44 11.26 10.53 21.50
N GLN A 45 11.45 9.80 22.61
CA GLN A 45 10.86 8.47 22.77
C GLN A 45 9.33 8.51 22.77
N ARG A 46 8.70 9.51 23.38
CA ARG A 46 7.24 9.70 23.31
C ARG A 46 6.81 9.91 21.85
N GLY A 47 7.48 10.80 21.11
CA GLY A 47 7.21 11.05 19.70
C GLY A 47 7.36 9.80 18.83
N LEU A 48 8.44 9.03 19.02
CA LEU A 48 8.69 7.79 18.27
C LEU A 48 7.62 6.73 18.52
N ARG A 49 7.12 6.58 19.76
CA ARG A 49 6.02 5.65 20.07
C ARG A 49 4.75 6.01 19.31
N VAL A 50 4.42 7.30 19.30
CA VAL A 50 3.24 7.82 18.59
C VAL A 50 3.40 7.64 17.07
N HIS A 51 4.56 7.98 16.51
CA HIS A 51 4.87 7.73 15.09
C HIS A 51 4.71 6.27 14.71
N ARG A 52 5.23 5.36 15.53
CA ARG A 52 5.12 3.92 15.28
C ARG A 52 3.67 3.45 15.28
N LYS A 53 2.87 3.94 16.23
CA LYS A 53 1.44 3.64 16.30
C LYS A 53 0.72 4.11 15.03
N PHE A 54 0.90 5.39 14.65
CA PHE A 54 0.34 5.93 13.41
C PHE A 54 0.77 5.16 12.16
N ALA A 55 2.04 4.75 12.07
CA ALA A 55 2.52 3.94 10.96
C ALA A 55 1.79 2.60 10.87
N SER A 56 1.65 1.89 12.00
CA SER A 56 0.94 0.60 12.06
C SER A 56 -0.56 0.72 11.77
N GLU A 57 -1.18 1.83 12.19
CA GLU A 57 -2.58 2.14 11.87
C GLU A 57 -2.75 2.43 10.38
N GLY A 58 -1.84 3.20 9.78
CA GLY A 58 -1.82 3.48 8.36
C GLY A 58 -1.60 2.23 7.51
N GLU A 59 -0.70 1.33 7.91
CA GLU A 59 -0.50 0.03 7.27
C GLU A 59 -1.76 -0.85 7.36
N SER A 60 -2.39 -0.89 8.54
CA SER A 60 -3.64 -1.64 8.76
C SER A 60 -4.79 -1.11 7.91
N GLU A 61 -4.91 0.22 7.79
CA GLU A 61 -5.93 0.87 6.98
C GLU A 61 -5.67 0.69 5.49
N ALA A 62 -4.42 0.87 5.03
CA ALA A 62 -4.04 0.53 3.66
C ALA A 62 -4.33 -0.94 3.34
N ALA A 63 -4.06 -1.84 4.29
CA ALA A 63 -4.39 -3.26 4.18
C ALA A 63 -5.89 -3.53 4.19
N ARG A 64 -6.76 -2.66 4.73
CA ARG A 64 -8.23 -2.75 4.66
C ARG A 64 -8.76 -2.21 3.33
N VAL A 65 -8.30 -1.04 2.92
CA VAL A 65 -8.69 -0.38 1.67
C VAL A 65 -8.20 -1.15 0.45
N GLY A 66 -7.09 -1.90 0.58
CA GLY A 66 -6.54 -2.74 -0.50
C GLY A 66 -7.21 -4.11 -0.68
N ARG A 67 -8.16 -4.54 0.17
CA ARG A 67 -8.72 -5.90 0.11
C ARG A 67 -9.70 -6.05 -1.04
N CYS A 68 -9.64 -7.20 -1.73
CA CYS A 68 -10.74 -7.65 -2.59
C CYS A 68 -11.60 -8.62 -1.77
N PHE A 69 -12.57 -8.10 -1.02
CA PHE A 69 -13.45 -8.86 -0.11
C PHE A 69 -14.06 -10.11 -0.73
N ILE A 70 -14.69 -9.99 -1.90
CA ILE A 70 -15.32 -11.13 -2.58
C ILE A 70 -14.27 -12.18 -3.00
N ALA A 71 -13.14 -11.75 -3.58
CA ALA A 71 -12.08 -12.66 -4.02
C ALA A 71 -11.42 -13.38 -2.84
N THR A 72 -11.10 -12.66 -1.76
CA THR A 72 -10.55 -13.25 -0.52
C THR A 72 -11.54 -14.23 0.11
N HIS A 73 -12.85 -13.98 0.07
CA HIS A 73 -13.84 -14.92 0.61
C HIS A 73 -13.99 -16.20 -0.23
N VAL A 74 -13.78 -16.12 -1.55
CA VAL A 74 -13.94 -17.26 -2.47
C VAL A 74 -12.66 -18.08 -2.64
N PHE A 75 -11.52 -17.41 -2.82
CA PHE A 75 -10.24 -18.02 -3.17
C PHE A 75 -9.18 -17.91 -2.05
N GLY A 76 -9.46 -17.17 -0.97
CA GLY A 76 -8.47 -16.87 0.06
C GLY A 76 -7.37 -15.94 -0.46
N GLU A 77 -6.20 -15.98 0.17
CA GLU A 77 -4.99 -15.25 -0.27
C GLU A 77 -4.20 -16.00 -1.36
N GLY A 78 -4.94 -16.64 -2.28
CA GLY A 78 -4.41 -17.37 -3.44
C GLY A 78 -3.93 -16.49 -4.60
N PRO A 79 -3.34 -17.09 -5.64
CA PRO A 79 -2.85 -16.39 -6.81
C PRO A 79 -3.94 -15.62 -7.57
N GLU A 80 -5.17 -16.15 -7.63
CA GLU A 80 -6.31 -15.51 -8.30
C GLU A 80 -6.65 -14.15 -7.65
N THR A 81 -6.63 -14.10 -6.31
CA THR A 81 -6.86 -12.87 -5.56
C THR A 81 -5.77 -11.83 -5.84
N ARG A 82 -4.51 -12.27 -6.00
CA ARG A 82 -3.39 -11.37 -6.34
C ARG A 82 -3.53 -10.80 -7.75
N VAL A 83 -3.90 -11.62 -8.72
CA VAL A 83 -4.16 -11.19 -10.11
C VAL A 83 -5.25 -10.11 -10.16
N LEU A 84 -6.37 -10.34 -9.48
CA LEU A 84 -7.47 -9.36 -9.44
C LEU A 84 -7.06 -8.04 -8.75
N ARG A 85 -6.25 -8.11 -7.68
CA ARG A 85 -5.72 -6.91 -7.01
C ARG A 85 -4.80 -6.11 -7.94
N GLN A 86 -3.88 -6.78 -8.64
CA GLN A 86 -2.99 -6.13 -9.60
C GLN A 86 -3.77 -5.50 -10.77
N PHE A 87 -4.78 -6.20 -11.29
CA PHE A 87 -5.63 -5.68 -12.35
C PHE A 87 -6.39 -4.42 -11.90
N ARG A 88 -6.96 -4.43 -10.68
CA ARG A 88 -7.59 -3.24 -10.07
C ARG A 88 -6.61 -2.07 -10.01
N ASP A 89 -5.41 -2.32 -9.48
CA ASP A 89 -4.44 -1.26 -9.20
C ASP A 89 -3.83 -0.68 -10.49
N ARG A 90 -3.61 -1.51 -11.52
CA ARG A 90 -2.92 -1.12 -12.76
C ARG A 90 -3.86 -0.62 -13.87
N PHE A 91 -5.13 -1.03 -13.88
CA PHE A 91 -6.10 -0.61 -14.90
C PHE A 91 -7.25 0.23 -14.35
N LEU A 92 -7.95 -0.27 -13.31
CA LEU A 92 -9.16 0.39 -12.83
C LEU A 92 -8.84 1.69 -12.07
N ARG A 93 -7.76 1.73 -11.29
CA ARG A 93 -7.41 2.91 -10.48
C ARG A 93 -7.03 4.14 -11.31
N HIS A 94 -6.51 3.92 -12.53
CA HIS A 94 -6.04 4.99 -13.41
C HIS A 94 -7.17 5.67 -14.20
N THR A 95 -8.36 5.04 -14.31
CA THR A 95 -9.48 5.58 -15.10
C THR A 95 -10.61 6.10 -14.20
N ARG A 96 -11.31 7.16 -14.62
CA ARG A 96 -12.48 7.70 -13.88
C ARG A 96 -13.62 6.66 -13.78
N ALA A 97 -13.84 5.90 -14.85
CA ALA A 97 -14.81 4.81 -14.85
C ALA A 97 -14.41 3.69 -13.88
N GLY A 98 -13.16 3.25 -13.90
CA GLY A 98 -12.66 2.21 -13.00
C GLY A 98 -12.76 2.61 -11.52
N ARG A 99 -12.51 3.88 -11.17
CA ARG A 99 -12.72 4.37 -9.79
C ARG A 99 -14.17 4.26 -9.33
N ARG A 100 -15.16 4.53 -10.20
CA ARG A 100 -16.59 4.35 -9.87
C ARG A 100 -16.94 2.88 -9.66
N VAL A 101 -16.40 1.99 -10.49
CA VAL A 101 -16.57 0.54 -10.33
C VAL A 101 -15.98 0.07 -8.99
N ILE A 102 -14.80 0.56 -8.62
CA ILE A 102 -14.16 0.25 -7.34
C ILE A 102 -15.04 0.72 -6.17
N LEU A 103 -15.57 1.94 -6.21
CA LEU A 103 -16.44 2.47 -5.15
C LEU A 103 -17.72 1.64 -5.02
N GLY A 104 -18.38 1.32 -6.14
CA GLY A 104 -19.55 0.43 -6.16
C GLY A 104 -19.24 -0.94 -5.57
N TYR A 105 -18.13 -1.54 -5.99
CA TYR A 105 -17.64 -2.80 -5.44
C TYR A 105 -17.47 -2.75 -3.92
N TYR A 106 -16.78 -1.74 -3.38
CA TYR A 106 -16.56 -1.62 -1.93
C TYR A 106 -17.84 -1.36 -1.14
N SER A 107 -18.82 -0.67 -1.74
CA SER A 107 -20.11 -0.44 -1.09
C SER A 107 -20.97 -1.70 -0.98
N VAL A 108 -20.96 -2.56 -2.01
CA VAL A 108 -21.85 -3.73 -2.10
C VAL A 108 -21.19 -5.01 -1.58
N ALA A 109 -19.86 -5.13 -1.68
CA ALA A 109 -19.13 -6.34 -1.30
C ALA A 109 -19.40 -6.83 0.15
N PRO A 110 -19.51 -5.97 1.19
CA PRO A 110 -19.80 -6.44 2.54
C PRO A 110 -21.15 -7.16 2.64
N LEU A 111 -22.17 -6.69 1.91
CA LEU A 111 -23.50 -7.30 1.90
C LEU A 111 -23.46 -8.67 1.22
N ILE A 112 -22.78 -8.76 0.07
CA ILE A 112 -22.61 -10.02 -0.67
C ILE A 112 -21.83 -11.04 0.17
N CYS A 113 -20.73 -10.62 0.82
CA CYS A 113 -19.94 -11.52 1.67
C CYS A 113 -20.76 -12.07 2.85
N ARG A 114 -21.63 -11.27 3.47
CA ARG A 114 -22.53 -11.77 4.52
C ARG A 114 -23.56 -12.77 3.98
N ALA A 115 -24.08 -12.54 2.77
CA ALA A 115 -24.99 -13.47 2.12
C ALA A 115 -24.29 -14.80 1.78
N MET A 116 -23.06 -14.74 1.26
CA MET A 116 -22.25 -15.92 0.97
C MET A 116 -21.89 -16.73 2.22
N ALA A 117 -21.65 -16.07 3.35
CA ALA A 117 -21.37 -16.76 4.61
C ALA A 117 -22.57 -17.57 5.14
N ARG A 118 -23.79 -17.22 4.73
CA ARG A 118 -25.02 -17.95 5.08
C ARG A 118 -25.29 -19.12 4.13
N GLU A 119 -24.98 -18.95 2.84
CA GLU A 119 -25.34 -19.88 1.79
C GLU A 119 -24.12 -20.33 0.96
N PRO A 120 -23.55 -21.52 1.20
CA PRO A 120 -22.36 -22.00 0.48
C PRO A 120 -22.61 -22.21 -1.02
N ARG A 121 -23.87 -22.40 -1.44
CA ARG A 121 -24.25 -22.47 -2.86
C ARG A 121 -23.98 -21.14 -3.59
N LEU A 122 -24.24 -20.01 -2.93
CA LEU A 122 -23.98 -18.68 -3.50
C LEU A 122 -22.48 -18.47 -3.71
N GLN A 123 -21.64 -18.96 -2.79
CA GLN A 123 -20.19 -18.93 -2.94
C GLN A 123 -19.73 -19.72 -4.18
N ALA A 124 -20.30 -20.89 -4.45
CA ALA A 124 -19.98 -21.68 -5.64
C ALA A 124 -20.35 -20.93 -6.94
N VAL A 125 -21.53 -20.30 -6.99
CA VAL A 125 -21.95 -19.48 -8.14
C VAL A 125 -20.98 -18.33 -8.37
N VAL A 126 -20.69 -17.55 -7.32
CA VAL A 126 -19.77 -16.41 -7.38
C VAL A 126 -18.37 -16.85 -7.81
N ARG A 127 -17.90 -18.02 -7.35
CA ARG A 127 -16.63 -18.62 -7.79
C ARG A 127 -16.62 -18.91 -9.28
N THR A 128 -17.69 -19.49 -9.81
CA THR A 128 -17.81 -19.81 -11.24
C THR A 128 -17.81 -18.54 -12.10
N VAL A 129 -18.47 -17.46 -11.64
CA VAL A 129 -18.47 -16.16 -12.33
C VAL A 129 -17.10 -15.46 -12.24
N LEU A 130 -16.38 -15.59 -11.13
CA LEU A 130 -15.07 -14.96 -10.95
C LEU A 130 -13.95 -15.62 -11.76
N LYS A 131 -14.01 -16.92 -12.01
CA LYS A 131 -12.99 -17.65 -12.81
C LYS A 131 -12.70 -17.02 -14.18
N PRO A 132 -13.70 -16.76 -15.06
CA PRO A 132 -13.42 -16.12 -16.34
C PRO A 132 -12.89 -14.70 -16.17
N LEU A 133 -13.33 -13.96 -15.15
CA LEU A 133 -12.80 -12.63 -14.86
C LEU A 133 -11.31 -12.67 -14.47
N VAL A 134 -10.90 -13.65 -13.66
CA VAL A 134 -9.48 -13.88 -13.31
C VAL A 134 -8.67 -14.18 -14.57
N TRP A 135 -9.19 -15.01 -15.47
CA TRP A 135 -8.53 -15.36 -16.74
C TRP A 135 -8.35 -14.15 -17.66
N VAL A 136 -9.39 -13.30 -17.79
CA VAL A 136 -9.28 -12.05 -18.56
C VAL A 136 -8.29 -11.08 -17.89
N ALA A 137 -8.28 -11.01 -16.56
CA ALA A 137 -7.37 -10.18 -15.81
C ALA A 137 -5.91 -10.63 -15.95
N SER A 138 -5.62 -11.94 -15.93
CA SER A 138 -4.28 -12.46 -16.15
C SER A 138 -3.79 -12.14 -17.56
N LEU A 139 -4.62 -12.39 -18.59
CA LEU A 139 -4.27 -12.03 -19.97
C LEU A 139 -3.98 -10.54 -20.14
N SER A 140 -4.79 -9.68 -19.51
CA SER A 140 -4.60 -8.24 -19.57
C SER A 140 -3.29 -7.79 -18.92
N LEU A 141 -2.92 -8.41 -17.79
CA LEU A 141 -1.66 -8.14 -17.10
C LEU A 141 -0.46 -8.63 -17.92
N ASP A 142 -0.56 -9.83 -18.51
CA ASP A 142 0.48 -10.40 -19.39
C ASP A 142 0.72 -9.49 -20.60
N VAL A 143 -0.34 -8.99 -21.24
CA VAL A 143 -0.25 -8.01 -22.35
C VAL A 143 0.38 -6.69 -21.90
N SER A 144 0.12 -6.24 -20.67
CA SER A 144 0.71 -5.00 -20.13
C SER A 144 2.20 -5.15 -19.77
N GLU A 145 2.63 -6.33 -19.35
CA GLU A 145 4.04 -6.62 -19.04
C GLU A 145 4.85 -6.89 -20.31
N GLY A 146 4.23 -7.50 -21.33
CA GLY A 146 4.81 -7.68 -22.67
C GLY A 146 5.10 -6.39 -23.45
N ARG A 147 4.66 -5.22 -22.99
CA ARG A 147 4.98 -3.90 -23.59
C ARG A 147 6.05 -3.10 -22.83
N ARG A 148 6.82 -3.74 -21.93
CA ARG A 148 7.87 -3.06 -21.14
C ARG A 148 9.29 -3.59 -21.40
N VAL A 149 9.53 -4.16 -22.59
CA VAL A 149 10.88 -4.37 -23.15
C VAL A 149 11.04 -3.52 -24.40
N ARG A 150 11.30 -2.22 -24.19
CA ARG A 150 12.04 -1.35 -25.11
C ARG A 150 12.74 -0.28 -24.29
#